data_AF-A0A1M4ZEA1-F1
#
_entry.id   AF-A0A1M4ZEA1-F1
#
_cell.length_a   1.000
_cell.length_b   1.000
_cell.length_c   1.000
_cell.angle_alpha   90.00
_cell.angle_beta   90.00
_cell.angle_gamma   90.00
#
_symmetry.space_group_name_H-M   'P 1'
#
loop_
_entity.id
_entity.type
_entity.pdbx_description
1 polymer ?
#
loop_
_entity_poly.entity_id
_entity_poly.type
_entity_poly.pdbx_seq_one_letter_code
_entity_poly.pdbx_strand_id
1 'polypeptide(L)'
;MKKTISYIFTIALLLTMFSCKSYIKPIHTESVPGSENITRKLILQNDSLDINFYGDYIFDKVDKNYVFFTNKDISHLLSNFKVQPSSQILFTYTKASIYNNMLGFYYAGKTLADVRNNFFIKTPEKEMQNGLLYTYEYKGYYIMECYRQQEKGIARFISLNNSTKQSVDKFRLENNNVFFDINSGLWMQM
;
A
#
# COMPACT_ATOMS: atom_id res chain seq x y z
N MET A 1 -45.53 -14.45 14.14
CA MET A 1 -44.45 -13.61 14.73
C MET A 1 -43.17 -14.38 15.05
N LYS A 2 -43.21 -15.54 15.74
CA LYS A 2 -41.98 -16.31 16.09
C LYS A 2 -41.11 -16.70 14.88
N LYS A 3 -41.72 -17.12 13.75
CA LYS A 3 -40.97 -17.47 12.52
C LYS A 3 -40.26 -16.26 11.90
N THR A 4 -40.91 -15.10 11.85
CA THR A 4 -40.37 -13.87 11.25
C THR A 4 -39.16 -13.34 12.03
N ILE A 5 -39.20 -13.39 13.37
CA ILE A 5 -38.08 -13.00 14.24
C ILE A 5 -36.89 -13.94 14.04
N SER A 6 -37.14 -15.24 13.88
CA SER A 6 -36.09 -16.24 13.59
C SER A 6 -35.37 -15.93 12.27
N TYR A 7 -36.10 -15.60 11.20
CA TYR A 7 -35.50 -15.27 9.91
C TYR A 7 -34.66 -13.99 9.96
N ILE A 8 -35.09 -12.97 10.71
CA ILE A 8 -34.32 -11.73 10.89
C ILE A 8 -32.99 -12.02 11.61
N PHE A 9 -33.02 -12.85 12.65
CA PHE A 9 -31.79 -13.27 13.34
C PHE A 9 -30.87 -14.07 12.44
N THR A 10 -31.39 -14.97 11.61
CA THR A 10 -30.57 -15.74 10.65
C THR A 10 -29.95 -14.86 9.58
N ILE A 11 -30.69 -13.87 9.06
CA ILE A 11 -30.18 -12.90 8.08
C ILE A 11 -29.12 -12.00 8.71
N ALA A 12 -29.33 -11.50 9.94
CA ALA A 12 -28.33 -10.72 10.66
C ALA A 12 -27.06 -11.54 10.92
N LEU A 13 -27.19 -12.81 11.31
CA LEU A 13 -26.05 -13.71 11.52
C LEU A 13 -25.29 -13.99 10.20
N LEU A 14 -25.99 -14.22 9.10
CA LEU A 14 -25.40 -14.35 7.76
C LEU A 14 -24.65 -13.08 7.36
N LEU A 15 -25.22 -11.89 7.58
CA LEU A 15 -24.57 -10.61 7.30
C LEU A 15 -23.30 -10.41 8.14
N THR A 16 -23.27 -10.88 9.41
CA THR A 16 -22.04 -10.87 10.21
C THR A 16 -20.97 -11.85 9.72
N MET A 17 -21.35 -12.96 9.07
CA MET A 17 -20.39 -13.87 8.45
C MET A 17 -19.86 -13.35 7.10
N PHE A 18 -20.65 -12.57 6.35
CA PHE A 18 -20.17 -11.85 5.15
C PHE A 18 -19.31 -10.62 5.50
N SER A 19 -19.34 -10.15 6.74
CA SER A 19 -18.47 -9.08 7.25
C SER A 19 -16.99 -9.48 7.34
N CYS A 20 -16.64 -10.75 7.11
CA CYS A 20 -15.26 -11.26 7.12
C CYS A 20 -14.42 -10.85 5.89
N LYS A 21 -14.69 -9.70 5.25
CA LYS A 21 -13.73 -9.06 4.33
C LYS A 21 -12.77 -8.20 5.14
N SER A 22 -11.88 -8.83 5.90
CA SER A 22 -11.22 -8.10 6.97
C SER A 22 -9.76 -8.48 7.19
N TYR A 23 -8.98 -8.45 6.12
CA TYR A 23 -7.58 -8.01 6.13
C TYR A 23 -7.11 -7.81 4.68
N ILE A 24 -6.17 -6.90 4.44
CA ILE A 24 -5.42 -6.88 3.17
C ILE A 24 -4.71 -8.22 3.11
N LYS A 25 -5.14 -9.12 2.21
CA LYS A 25 -4.53 -10.45 2.12
C LYS A 25 -3.07 -10.27 1.74
N PRO A 26 -2.13 -10.81 2.54
CA PRO A 26 -0.75 -10.84 2.11
C PRO A 26 -0.64 -11.68 0.84
N ILE A 27 -0.24 -11.04 -0.25
CA ILE A 27 0.17 -11.71 -1.47
C ILE A 27 1.63 -12.09 -1.30
N HIS A 28 1.93 -13.37 -1.48
CA HIS A 28 3.29 -13.88 -1.46
C HIS A 28 3.99 -13.44 -2.74
N THR A 29 5.21 -12.91 -2.61
CA THR A 29 6.00 -12.46 -3.76
C THR A 29 7.33 -13.17 -3.78
N GLU A 30 7.70 -13.65 -4.95
CA GLU A 30 8.92 -14.42 -5.14
C GLU A 30 10.16 -13.55 -4.91
N SER A 31 11.19 -14.16 -4.30
CA SER A 31 12.53 -13.56 -4.25
C SER A 31 13.16 -13.64 -5.65
N VAL A 32 13.86 -12.61 -6.09
CA VAL A 32 14.67 -12.68 -7.33
C VAL A 32 16.04 -13.31 -6.99
N PRO A 33 16.46 -14.41 -7.64
CA PRO A 33 17.75 -15.03 -7.36
C PRO A 33 18.94 -14.13 -7.75
N GLY A 34 19.98 -14.07 -6.91
CA GLY A 34 21.25 -13.43 -7.24
C GLY A 34 21.29 -11.90 -7.09
N SER A 35 20.28 -11.26 -6.50
CA SER A 35 20.30 -9.83 -6.22
C SER A 35 21.18 -9.47 -5.01
N GLU A 36 21.98 -8.40 -5.12
CA GLU A 36 22.79 -7.89 -4.00
C GLU A 36 21.92 -7.33 -2.85
N ASN A 37 20.73 -6.82 -3.19
CA ASN A 37 19.68 -6.42 -2.26
C ASN A 37 18.59 -7.48 -2.17
N ILE A 38 17.68 -7.37 -1.20
CA ILE A 38 16.48 -8.23 -1.19
C ILE A 38 15.50 -7.68 -2.23
N THR A 39 15.47 -8.31 -3.39
CA THR A 39 14.57 -7.94 -4.48
C THR A 39 13.31 -8.81 -4.44
N ARG A 40 12.14 -8.18 -4.49
CA ARG A 40 10.84 -8.85 -4.64
C ARG A 40 10.22 -8.50 -5.97
N LYS A 41 9.69 -9.52 -6.63
CA LYS A 41 8.97 -9.36 -7.89
C LYS A 41 7.47 -9.13 -7.63
N LEU A 42 6.99 -7.94 -7.95
CA LEU A 42 5.57 -7.60 -7.95
C LEU A 42 4.93 -8.17 -9.21
N ILE A 43 4.04 -9.15 -9.08
CA ILE A 43 3.27 -9.61 -10.24
C ILE A 43 2.09 -8.66 -10.46
N LEU A 44 2.17 -7.87 -11.53
CA LEU A 44 1.08 -7.05 -12.05
C LEU A 44 0.29 -7.88 -13.09
N GLN A 45 -0.83 -7.35 -13.59
CA GLN A 45 -1.74 -8.14 -14.44
C GLN A 45 -1.05 -8.85 -15.61
N ASN A 46 -0.18 -8.16 -16.35
CA ASN A 46 0.58 -8.70 -17.49
C ASN A 46 2.03 -8.18 -17.49
N ASP A 47 2.56 -7.85 -16.31
CA ASP A 47 3.86 -7.20 -16.14
C ASP A 47 4.42 -7.57 -14.75
N SER A 48 5.69 -7.29 -14.51
CA SER A 48 6.27 -7.41 -13.18
C SER A 48 7.15 -6.23 -12.84
N LEU A 49 7.04 -5.74 -11.61
CA LEU A 49 7.91 -4.69 -11.08
C LEU A 49 8.84 -5.28 -10.03
N ASP A 50 10.13 -5.19 -10.23
CA ASP A 50 11.11 -5.58 -9.21
C ASP A 50 11.33 -4.42 -8.23
N ILE A 51 11.23 -4.68 -6.93
CA ILE A 51 11.48 -3.70 -5.87
C ILE A 51 12.51 -4.26 -4.90
N ASN A 52 13.52 -3.44 -4.65
CA ASN A 52 14.57 -3.70 -3.67
C ASN A 52 14.15 -3.21 -2.29
N PHE A 53 14.34 -4.03 -1.27
CA PHE A 53 14.10 -3.70 0.12
C PHE A 53 15.36 -3.95 0.96
N TYR A 54 15.36 -3.45 2.21
CA TYR A 54 16.41 -3.76 3.17
C TYR A 54 16.35 -5.20 3.69
N GLY A 55 17.47 -5.63 4.28
CA GLY A 55 17.69 -6.90 5.02
C GLY A 55 16.49 -7.41 5.83
N ASP A 56 15.92 -6.50 6.61
CA ASP A 56 14.90 -6.74 7.62
C ASP A 56 13.46 -6.65 7.08
N TYR A 57 13.27 -6.49 5.76
CA TYR A 57 11.95 -6.41 5.14
C TYR A 57 11.43 -7.77 4.60
N ILE A 58 12.11 -8.88 4.90
CA ILE A 58 11.75 -10.25 4.47
C ILE A 58 10.62 -10.83 5.34
N PHE A 59 9.44 -11.13 4.75
CA PHE A 59 8.36 -11.81 5.48
C PHE A 59 7.65 -12.94 4.75
N ASP A 60 7.55 -14.03 5.49
CA ASP A 60 6.66 -15.18 5.33
C ASP A 60 5.65 -15.26 6.50
N LYS A 61 5.78 -14.37 7.51
CA LYS A 61 4.83 -14.25 8.63
C LYS A 61 4.70 -12.79 9.09
N VAL A 62 3.46 -12.31 9.18
CA VAL A 62 3.09 -10.96 9.66
C VAL A 62 3.03 -10.95 11.19
N ASP A 63 3.70 -10.00 11.84
CA ASP A 63 3.48 -9.70 13.26
C ASP A 63 2.43 -8.58 13.40
N LYS A 64 1.26 -8.96 13.91
CA LYS A 64 0.11 -8.05 14.07
C LYS A 64 0.36 -6.95 15.11
N ASN A 65 1.33 -7.11 16.01
CA ASN A 65 1.66 -6.10 17.03
C ASN A 65 2.25 -4.82 16.41
N TYR A 66 2.79 -4.92 15.19
CA TYR A 66 3.35 -3.80 14.45
C TYR A 66 2.41 -3.24 13.38
N VAL A 67 1.17 -3.73 13.32
CA VAL A 67 0.08 -3.20 12.48
C VAL A 67 -0.77 -2.27 13.33
N PHE A 68 -0.61 -0.96 13.13
CA PHE A 68 -1.28 0.04 13.96
C PHE A 68 -2.58 0.61 13.36
N PHE A 69 -2.99 0.18 12.17
CA PHE A 69 -4.19 0.69 11.48
C PHE A 69 -5.29 -0.37 11.35
N THR A 70 -6.53 0.09 11.19
CA THR A 70 -7.70 -0.79 11.00
C THR A 70 -8.09 -0.90 9.53
N ASN A 71 -8.90 -1.91 9.18
CA ASN A 71 -9.50 -2.03 7.84
C ASN A 71 -10.33 -0.80 7.46
N LYS A 72 -10.97 -0.16 8.46
CA LYS A 72 -11.74 1.07 8.26
C LYS A 72 -10.81 2.23 7.87
N ASP A 73 -9.67 2.36 8.52
CA ASP A 73 -8.69 3.40 8.20
C ASP A 73 -8.15 3.23 6.79
N ILE A 74 -7.81 2.01 6.38
CA ILE A 74 -7.39 1.71 5.01
C ILE A 74 -8.50 1.99 4.00
N SER A 75 -9.73 1.56 4.27
CA SER A 75 -10.85 1.79 3.33
C SER A 75 -11.09 3.27 3.08
N HIS A 76 -10.99 4.10 4.12
CA HIS A 76 -11.05 5.55 3.97
C HIS A 76 -9.84 6.11 3.21
N LEU A 77 -8.63 5.67 3.52
CA LEU A 77 -7.43 6.11 2.81
C LEU A 77 -7.47 5.77 1.32
N LEU A 78 -8.04 4.62 0.96
CA LEU A 78 -8.25 4.26 -0.44
C LEU A 78 -9.29 5.17 -1.12
N SER A 79 -10.30 5.65 -0.39
CA SER A 79 -11.30 6.57 -0.93
C SER A 79 -10.75 7.97 -1.30
N ASN A 80 -9.56 8.32 -0.82
CA ASN A 80 -8.87 9.58 -1.18
C ASN A 80 -8.44 9.64 -2.65
N PHE A 81 -8.43 8.49 -3.33
CA PHE A 81 -8.28 8.37 -4.77
C PHE A 81 -9.58 7.77 -5.32
N LYS A 82 -10.33 8.54 -6.09
CA LYS A 82 -11.69 8.15 -6.55
C LYS A 82 -11.71 6.90 -7.45
N VAL A 83 -10.56 6.48 -7.93
CA VAL A 83 -10.41 5.30 -8.78
C VAL A 83 -10.17 4.09 -7.89
N GLN A 84 -10.92 3.01 -8.14
CA GLN A 84 -10.72 1.73 -7.46
C GLN A 84 -9.57 0.94 -8.08
N PRO A 85 -8.77 0.21 -7.28
CA PRO A 85 -7.69 -0.63 -7.80
C PRO A 85 -8.25 -1.79 -8.63
N SER A 86 -7.62 -2.06 -9.77
CA SER A 86 -7.93 -3.21 -10.63
C SER A 86 -7.41 -4.50 -10.03
N SER A 87 -6.30 -4.40 -9.29
CA SER A 87 -5.72 -5.49 -8.51
C SER A 87 -5.19 -4.94 -7.19
N GLN A 88 -5.39 -5.68 -6.10
CA GLN A 88 -4.75 -5.38 -4.82
C GLN A 88 -3.39 -6.09 -4.80
N ILE A 89 -2.31 -5.37 -4.49
CA ILE A 89 -0.95 -5.95 -4.47
C ILE A 89 -0.31 -5.63 -3.12
N LEU A 90 -0.42 -6.53 -2.14
CA LEU A 90 0.18 -6.33 -0.82
C LEU A 90 1.69 -6.12 -0.88
N PHE A 91 2.27 -5.19 -0.11
CA PHE A 91 3.65 -5.32 0.42
C PHE A 91 3.77 -5.04 1.92
N THR A 92 4.66 -5.83 2.56
CA THR A 92 5.43 -5.67 3.82
C THR A 92 4.77 -5.26 5.15
N TYR A 93 4.83 -6.21 6.11
CA TYR A 93 4.80 -5.95 7.55
C TYR A 93 5.97 -6.68 8.19
N THR A 94 6.81 -5.96 8.94
CA THR A 94 8.02 -6.56 9.48
C THR A 94 7.85 -7.22 10.86
N LYS A 95 8.62 -8.29 11.11
CA LYS A 95 8.76 -8.96 12.43
C LYS A 95 9.65 -8.15 13.37
N ALA A 96 10.52 -7.31 12.84
CA ALA A 96 11.62 -6.71 13.60
C ALA A 96 11.45 -5.20 13.82
N SER A 97 10.49 -4.56 13.17
CA SER A 97 10.55 -3.13 12.98
C SER A 97 9.18 -2.51 12.71
N ILE A 98 8.84 -1.53 13.54
CA ILE A 98 7.72 -0.58 13.35
C ILE A 98 7.89 0.30 12.09
N TYR A 99 9.03 0.20 11.40
CA TYR A 99 9.60 1.28 10.61
C TYR A 99 9.01 1.41 9.20
N ASN A 100 8.22 0.46 8.70
CA ASN A 100 7.48 0.69 7.45
C ASN A 100 6.29 -0.26 7.28
N ASN A 101 5.11 0.30 7.51
CA ASN A 101 3.85 -0.29 7.08
C ASN A 101 3.55 0.25 5.68
N MET A 102 4.03 -0.43 4.65
CA MET A 102 3.77 -0.06 3.27
C MET A 102 2.53 -0.82 2.77
N LEU A 103 1.80 -0.30 1.79
CA LEU A 103 0.72 -1.00 1.10
C LEU A 103 0.85 -0.75 -0.40
N GLY A 104 0.71 -1.79 -1.21
CA GLY A 104 0.76 -1.68 -2.67
C GLY A 104 -0.62 -1.84 -3.32
N PHE A 105 -0.82 -1.16 -4.45
CA PHE A 105 -2.03 -1.29 -5.26
C PHE A 105 -1.69 -1.09 -6.74
N TYR A 106 -2.43 -1.77 -7.62
CA TYR A 106 -2.30 -1.59 -9.06
C TYR A 106 -3.63 -1.15 -9.69
N TYR A 107 -3.56 -0.15 -10.55
CA TYR A 107 -4.71 0.42 -11.26
C TYR A 107 -4.45 0.32 -12.76
N ALA A 108 -5.10 -0.63 -13.41
CA ALA A 108 -4.96 -0.89 -14.84
C ALA A 108 -5.59 0.24 -15.67
N GLY A 109 -4.95 0.59 -16.79
CA GLY A 109 -5.42 1.62 -17.71
C GLY A 109 -5.46 3.03 -17.13
N LYS A 110 -4.73 3.28 -16.04
CA LYS A 110 -4.62 4.59 -15.41
C LYS A 110 -3.25 5.22 -15.62
N THR A 111 -3.23 6.53 -15.55
CA THR A 111 -2.06 7.37 -15.78
C THR A 111 -1.76 8.25 -14.56
N LEU A 112 -0.55 8.82 -14.49
CA LEU A 112 -0.23 9.85 -13.50
C LEU A 112 -1.11 11.11 -13.63
N ALA A 113 -1.62 11.41 -14.83
CA ALA A 113 -2.58 12.50 -15.01
C ALA A 113 -3.92 12.19 -14.30
N ASP A 114 -4.39 10.94 -14.37
CA ASP A 114 -5.57 10.49 -13.61
C ASP A 114 -5.36 10.65 -12.11
N VAL A 115 -4.15 10.37 -11.62
CA VAL A 115 -3.77 10.60 -10.21
C VAL A 115 -3.94 12.08 -9.85
N ARG A 116 -3.27 13.00 -10.57
CA ARG A 116 -3.38 14.45 -10.28
C ARG A 116 -4.83 14.94 -10.29
N ASN A 117 -5.64 14.45 -11.22
CA ASN A 117 -7.03 14.87 -11.37
C ASN A 117 -7.94 14.35 -10.25
N ASN A 118 -7.73 13.11 -9.80
CA ASN A 118 -8.63 12.42 -8.89
C ASN A 118 -8.13 12.34 -7.44
N PHE A 119 -6.88 12.71 -7.18
CA PHE A 119 -6.35 12.79 -5.83
C PHE A 119 -6.86 14.05 -5.12
N PHE A 120 -7.05 13.94 -3.81
CA PHE A 120 -7.59 15.04 -3.00
C PHE A 120 -6.58 16.19 -2.86
N ILE A 121 -5.29 15.89 -2.80
CA ILE A 121 -4.21 16.88 -2.85
C ILE A 121 -3.87 17.15 -4.31
N LYS A 122 -3.94 18.42 -4.73
CA LYS A 122 -3.74 18.78 -6.14
C LYS A 122 -2.27 18.90 -6.54
N THR A 123 -1.41 19.24 -5.58
CA THR A 123 0.02 19.42 -5.83
C THR A 123 0.81 18.31 -5.14
N PRO A 124 1.57 17.49 -5.87
CA PRO A 124 2.46 16.50 -5.27
C PRO A 124 3.59 17.21 -4.49
N GLU A 125 4.11 16.57 -3.44
CA GLU A 125 5.32 17.03 -2.75
C GLU A 125 6.54 16.93 -3.69
N LYS A 126 6.60 15.86 -4.49
CA LYS A 126 7.65 15.64 -5.48
C LYS A 126 7.05 15.08 -6.76
N GLU A 127 7.43 15.66 -7.88
CA GLU A 127 7.12 15.17 -9.22
C GLU A 127 8.37 14.57 -9.84
N MET A 128 8.24 13.37 -10.39
CA MET A 128 9.31 12.63 -11.06
C MET A 128 8.86 12.31 -12.48
N GLN A 129 9.81 12.00 -13.34
CA GLN A 129 9.52 11.70 -14.75
C GLN A 129 8.50 10.56 -14.91
N ASN A 130 8.65 9.50 -14.11
CA ASN A 130 7.77 8.33 -14.13
C ASN A 130 6.94 8.17 -12.83
N GLY A 131 6.77 9.23 -12.03
CA GLY A 131 6.03 9.10 -10.78
C GLY A 131 5.63 10.38 -10.06
N LEU A 132 4.82 10.21 -9.01
CA LEU A 132 4.34 11.29 -8.14
C LEU A 132 4.48 10.87 -6.67
N LEU A 133 4.84 11.83 -5.81
CA LEU A 133 4.87 11.67 -4.37
C LEU A 133 3.86 12.62 -3.72
N TYR A 134 2.98 12.08 -2.88
CA TYR A 134 2.13 12.86 -2.00
C TYR A 134 2.43 12.52 -0.55
N THR A 135 2.45 13.53 0.31
CA THR A 135 2.52 13.33 1.76
C THR A 135 1.42 14.11 2.44
N TYR A 136 0.91 13.58 3.55
CA TYR A 136 -0.16 14.22 4.31
C TYR A 136 -0.38 13.56 5.66
N GLU A 137 -1.09 14.26 6.54
CA GLU A 137 -1.56 13.70 7.79
C GLU A 137 -2.99 13.19 7.67
N TYR A 138 -3.26 12.04 8.28
CA TYR A 138 -4.59 11.44 8.36
C TYR A 138 -4.79 10.80 9.74
N LYS A 139 -5.67 11.38 10.57
CA LYS A 139 -6.02 10.86 11.91
C LYS A 139 -4.81 10.52 12.80
N GLY A 140 -3.79 11.37 12.79
CA GLY A 140 -2.56 11.17 13.57
C GLY A 140 -1.56 10.19 12.92
N TYR A 141 -1.85 9.69 11.73
CA TYR A 141 -0.86 9.03 10.88
C TYR A 141 -0.24 10.02 9.92
N TYR A 142 1.07 9.93 9.73
CA TYR A 142 1.75 10.56 8.62
C TYR A 142 1.82 9.59 7.44
N ILE A 143 1.34 10.01 6.28
CA ILE A 143 1.18 9.17 5.09
C ILE A 143 2.13 9.64 4.01
N MET A 144 2.75 8.68 3.33
CA MET A 144 3.53 8.92 2.13
C MET A 144 3.05 8.00 1.02
N GLU A 145 2.53 8.59 -0.07
CA GLU A 145 2.03 7.86 -1.22
C GLU A 145 2.87 8.10 -2.47
N CYS A 146 3.51 7.03 -2.96
CA CYS A 146 4.26 7.04 -4.21
C CYS A 146 3.44 6.38 -5.32
N TYR A 147 3.28 7.09 -6.44
CA TYR A 147 2.66 6.57 -7.65
C TYR A 147 3.74 6.41 -8.72
N ARG A 148 3.81 5.25 -9.35
CA ARG A 148 4.71 4.96 -10.46
C ARG A 148 3.91 4.57 -11.70
N GLN A 149 4.20 5.19 -12.83
CA GLN A 149 3.65 4.79 -14.11
C GLN A 149 4.26 3.46 -14.56
N GLN A 150 3.40 2.56 -15.03
CA GLN A 150 3.71 1.30 -15.70
C GLN A 150 3.19 1.39 -17.13
N GLU A 151 3.65 0.50 -18.00
CA GLU A 151 3.20 0.45 -19.40
C GLU A 151 1.67 0.39 -19.52
N LYS A 152 1.01 -0.40 -18.66
CA LYS A 152 -0.44 -0.66 -18.72
C LYS A 152 -1.24 -0.10 -17.54
N GLY A 153 -0.66 0.76 -16.71
CA GLY A 153 -1.36 1.29 -15.53
C GLY A 153 -0.46 2.04 -14.57
N ILE A 154 -0.88 2.17 -13.31
CA ILE A 154 -0.07 2.74 -12.23
C ILE A 154 0.08 1.76 -11.08
N ALA A 155 1.27 1.74 -10.48
CA ALA A 155 1.50 1.16 -9.17
C ALA A 155 1.43 2.29 -8.12
N ARG A 156 0.71 2.06 -7.01
CA ARG A 156 0.61 2.96 -5.85
C ARG A 156 1.20 2.27 -4.64
N PHE A 157 2.10 2.95 -3.95
CA PHE A 157 2.67 2.53 -2.67
C PHE A 157 2.22 3.52 -1.61
N ILE A 158 1.77 3.03 -0.46
CA ILE A 158 1.26 3.83 0.65
C ILE A 158 2.03 3.42 1.89
N SER A 159 2.96 4.26 2.32
CA SER A 159 3.66 4.10 3.59
C SER A 159 2.90 4.85 4.67
N LEU A 160 2.69 4.17 5.80
CA LEU A 160 1.95 4.67 6.94
C LEU A 160 2.92 4.83 8.11
N ASN A 161 2.82 5.94 8.84
CA ASN A 161 3.56 6.19 10.08
C ASN A 161 2.59 6.56 11.19
N ASN A 162 2.74 5.93 12.35
CA ASN A 162 2.10 6.40 13.57
C ASN A 162 3.10 7.29 14.33
N SER A 163 2.87 8.60 14.33
CA SER A 163 3.77 9.58 14.94
C SER A 163 3.97 9.39 16.45
N THR A 164 3.10 8.63 17.12
CA THR A 164 3.27 8.27 18.55
C THR A 164 4.24 7.12 18.78
N LYS A 165 4.60 6.37 17.72
CA LYS A 165 5.48 5.19 17.77
C LYS A 165 6.83 5.44 17.10
N GLN A 166 6.88 6.34 16.12
CA GLN A 166 8.08 6.69 15.37
C GLN A 166 8.01 8.15 14.92
N SER A 167 9.12 8.89 15.00
CA SER A 167 9.17 10.27 14.50
C SER A 167 8.97 10.34 12.98
N VAL A 168 8.33 11.41 12.53
CA VAL A 168 8.08 11.66 11.10
C VAL A 168 9.40 11.78 10.32
N ASP A 169 10.42 12.41 10.90
CA ASP A 169 11.72 12.56 10.23
C ASP A 169 12.40 11.22 9.95
N LYS A 170 12.36 10.30 10.93
CA LYS A 170 12.91 8.95 10.75
C LYS A 170 12.13 8.20 9.68
N PHE A 171 10.80 8.28 9.72
CA PHE A 171 9.94 7.65 8.71
C PHE A 171 10.19 8.18 7.29
N ARG A 172 10.33 9.50 7.14
CA ARG A 172 10.64 10.15 5.86
C ARG A 172 12.01 9.74 5.35
N LEU A 173 13.02 9.71 6.22
CA LEU A 173 14.38 9.29 5.85
C LEU A 173 14.38 7.86 5.32
N GLU A 174 13.74 6.94 6.04
CA GLU A 174 13.68 5.52 5.65
C GLU A 174 12.93 5.33 4.33
N ASN A 175 11.76 5.95 4.17
CA ASN A 175 11.00 5.81 2.95
C ASN A 175 11.65 6.49 1.74
N ASN A 176 12.32 7.62 1.95
CA ASN A 176 13.10 8.26 0.89
C ASN A 176 14.25 7.36 0.45
N ASN A 177 14.93 6.70 1.38
CA ASN A 177 16.02 5.80 1.03
C ASN A 177 15.50 4.54 0.29
N VAL A 178 14.38 3.94 0.74
CA VAL A 178 13.73 2.84 0.00
C VAL A 178 13.36 3.27 -1.41
N PHE A 179 12.57 4.32 -1.58
CA PHE A 179 12.05 4.67 -2.89
C PHE A 179 13.12 5.33 -3.77
N PHE A 180 13.84 6.32 -3.27
CA PHE A 180 14.62 7.23 -4.11
C PHE A 180 16.12 6.97 -4.13
N ASP A 181 16.66 6.21 -3.17
CA ASP A 181 18.08 5.85 -3.18
C ASP A 181 18.23 4.42 -3.75
N ILE A 182 17.66 3.43 -3.05
CA ILE A 182 17.77 2.00 -3.40
C ILE A 182 17.01 1.66 -4.69
N ASN A 183 15.84 2.28 -4.90
CA ASN A 183 15.01 2.08 -6.08
C ASN A 183 15.00 3.31 -7.01
N SER A 184 16.08 4.10 -6.99
CA SER A 184 16.24 5.31 -7.82
C SER A 184 15.90 5.09 -9.30
N GLY A 185 16.30 3.94 -9.87
CA GLY A 185 16.03 3.55 -11.25
C GLY A 185 14.55 3.47 -11.63
N LEU A 186 13.65 3.32 -10.66
CA LEU A 186 12.21 3.20 -10.94
C LEU A 186 11.57 4.51 -11.42
N TRP A 187 12.19 5.66 -11.15
CA TRP A 187 11.57 6.98 -11.35
C TRP A 187 12.01 7.70 -12.62
N MET A 188 13.01 7.15 -13.30
CA MET A 188 13.49 7.62 -14.60
C MET A 188 12.66 7.00 -15.74
N GLN A 189 12.60 7.65 -16.91
CA GLN A 189 12.05 7.01 -18.11
C GLN A 189 12.90 5.78 -18.46
N MET A 190 12.23 4.68 -18.80
CA MET A 190 12.82 3.59 -19.59
C MET A 190 12.94 4.03 -21.04
#